data_AF-A0A1W5ZSK7-F1
#
_entry.id   AF-A0A1W5ZSK7-F1
#
_cell.length_a   1.000
_cell.length_b   1.000
_cell.length_c   1.000
_cell.angle_alpha   90.00
_cell.angle_beta   90.00
_cell.angle_gamma   90.00
#
_symmetry.space_group_name_H-M   'P 1'
#
loop_
_entity.id
_entity.type
_entity.pdbx_description
1 polymer ?
#
loop_
_entity_poly.entity_id
_entity_poly.type
_entity_poly.pdbx_seq_one_letter_code
_entity_poly.pdbx_strand_id
1 'polypeptide(L)'
;MNMKLQWVYIGIITVLIAMVLIGIFIMGPGQDTGRTNVEAFGASGDDSKDDSSAIQAAIDSSYENDNLPVQLLGKTYILKQGLRLKEGVSLEMGVATKILVEGNFNVLELERKTSITNGTIEITTPEFQSAVIHVSGKEQVWTTERIQLENVTLYNSSGSNRGKGIYFSADTSDEFISFVNVSGVNVSGFHTAVHLQATPPEKEEEHNFVNGNRFVNMTLDDCVVCIRLDSDVTIPNEVSGNMFDNLQIQLTERTDKAVILSGTNNTLEGMIWDASIIEDAHPLIEGTEPSYGNFIRMNLPKDRFLDKGQGNNYSIFEK
;
A
#
# COMPACT_ATOMS: atom_id res chain seq x y z
N MET A 1 -57.66 -34.90 19.11
CA MET A 1 -56.94 -33.67 19.54
C MET A 1 -57.77 -32.47 19.12
N ASN A 2 -58.08 -31.55 20.04
CA ASN A 2 -59.05 -30.49 19.80
C ASN A 2 -58.49 -29.48 18.77
N MET A 3 -59.20 -29.26 17.66
CA MET A 3 -58.73 -28.45 16.53
C MET A 3 -58.35 -27.02 16.96
N LYS A 4 -59.04 -26.48 17.98
CA LYS A 4 -58.70 -25.18 18.59
C LYS A 4 -57.34 -25.18 19.30
N LEU A 5 -56.94 -26.31 19.89
CA LEU A 5 -55.67 -26.44 20.59
C LEU A 5 -54.50 -26.47 19.60
N GLN A 6 -54.68 -27.10 18.42
CA GLN A 6 -53.66 -27.11 17.36
C GLN A 6 -53.36 -25.71 16.81
N TRP A 7 -54.38 -24.88 16.59
CA TRP A 7 -54.17 -23.50 16.11
C TRP A 7 -53.43 -22.62 17.13
N VAL A 8 -53.67 -22.85 18.43
CA VAL A 8 -52.94 -22.17 19.51
C VAL A 8 -51.47 -22.59 19.51
N TYR A 9 -51.17 -23.88 19.36
CA TYR A 9 -49.78 -24.37 19.29
C TYR A 9 -49.03 -23.84 18.07
N ILE A 10 -49.68 -23.78 16.90
CA ILE A 10 -49.07 -23.25 15.68
C ILE A 10 -48.73 -21.77 15.88
N GLY A 11 -49.65 -20.96 16.44
CA GLY A 11 -49.41 -19.54 16.71
C GLY A 11 -48.26 -19.28 17.69
N ILE A 12 -48.13 -20.12 18.74
CA ILE A 12 -47.03 -20.01 19.71
C ILE A 12 -45.69 -20.35 19.05
N ILE A 13 -45.64 -21.38 18.20
CA ILE A 13 -44.41 -21.78 17.50
C ILE A 13 -43.97 -20.70 16.51
N THR A 14 -44.88 -20.09 15.74
CA THR A 14 -44.50 -19.00 14.82
C THR A 14 -43.97 -17.77 15.56
N VAL A 15 -44.56 -17.42 16.71
CA VAL A 15 -44.06 -16.30 17.53
C VAL A 15 -42.69 -16.62 18.14
N LEU A 16 -42.46 -17.85 18.60
CA LEU A 16 -41.14 -18.29 19.08
C LEU A 16 -40.09 -18.27 17.98
N ILE A 17 -40.40 -18.76 16.77
CA ILE A 17 -39.49 -18.72 15.63
C ILE A 17 -39.19 -17.27 15.23
N ALA A 18 -40.19 -16.39 15.21
CA ALA A 18 -39.99 -14.97 14.92
C ALA A 18 -39.10 -14.30 15.98
N MET A 19 -39.28 -14.61 17.27
CA MET A 19 -38.43 -14.08 18.34
C MET A 19 -36.99 -14.61 18.28
N VAL A 20 -36.79 -15.88 17.89
CA VAL A 20 -35.45 -16.46 17.68
C VAL A 20 -34.77 -15.82 16.46
N LEU A 21 -35.51 -15.62 15.36
CA LEU A 21 -34.97 -14.96 14.16
C LEU A 21 -34.65 -13.47 14.41
N ILE A 22 -35.48 -12.77 15.17
CA ILE A 22 -35.21 -11.40 15.64
C ILE A 22 -34.02 -11.38 16.60
N GLY A 23 -33.90 -12.37 17.49
CA GLY A 23 -32.75 -12.53 18.38
C GLY A 23 -31.44 -12.74 17.62
N ILE A 24 -31.45 -13.55 16.57
CA ILE A 24 -30.30 -13.77 15.66
C ILE A 24 -30.00 -12.52 14.82
N PHE A 25 -31.01 -11.70 14.50
CA PHE A 25 -30.82 -10.45 13.75
C PHE A 25 -30.31 -9.30 14.64
N ILE A 26 -30.72 -9.26 15.91
CA ILE A 26 -30.27 -8.25 16.89
C ILE A 26 -28.91 -8.62 17.50
N MET A 27 -28.63 -9.92 17.70
CA MET A 27 -27.30 -10.42 18.02
C MET A 27 -26.57 -10.74 16.72
N GLY A 28 -26.05 -9.72 16.05
CA GLY A 28 -25.12 -9.92 14.94
C GLY A 28 -23.96 -10.86 15.33
N PRO A 29 -23.28 -11.50 14.37
CA PRO A 29 -22.20 -12.43 14.65
C PRO A 29 -21.08 -11.71 15.43
N GLY A 30 -20.94 -12.08 16.71
CA GLY A 30 -19.72 -11.92 17.51
C GLY A 30 -19.07 -10.54 17.52
N GLN A 31 -19.78 -9.48 17.93
CA GLN A 31 -19.10 -8.27 18.41
C GLN A 31 -18.73 -8.43 19.89
N ASP A 32 -17.55 -8.97 20.19
CA ASP A 32 -17.10 -9.04 21.59
C ASP A 32 -15.61 -8.77 21.84
N THR A 33 -14.92 -8.01 20.96
CA THR A 33 -13.51 -7.63 21.22
C THR A 33 -13.10 -6.21 20.78
N GLY A 34 -14.05 -5.33 20.45
CA GLY A 34 -13.72 -3.98 19.93
C GLY A 34 -12.96 -4.02 18.60
N ARG A 35 -13.19 -5.06 17.80
CA ARG A 35 -12.53 -5.32 16.51
C ARG A 35 -13.45 -6.09 15.57
N THR A 36 -13.19 -5.98 14.27
CA THR A 36 -13.96 -6.63 13.20
C THR A 36 -13.15 -7.78 12.62
N ASN A 37 -13.55 -9.02 12.90
CA ASN A 37 -12.81 -10.20 12.44
C ASN A 37 -13.36 -10.68 11.08
N VAL A 38 -12.48 -10.95 10.10
CA VAL A 38 -12.90 -11.30 8.73
C VAL A 38 -13.60 -12.66 8.62
N GLU A 39 -13.33 -13.59 9.54
CA GLU A 39 -14.01 -14.89 9.58
C GLU A 39 -15.51 -14.75 9.85
N ALA A 40 -15.94 -13.71 10.59
CA ALA A 40 -17.35 -13.43 10.83
C ALA A 40 -18.11 -13.08 9.52
N PHE A 41 -17.38 -12.71 8.47
CA PHE A 41 -17.90 -12.38 7.14
C PHE A 41 -17.68 -13.52 6.13
N GLY A 42 -17.14 -14.66 6.57
CA GLY A 42 -16.95 -15.86 5.75
C GLY A 42 -15.57 -16.02 5.14
N ALA A 43 -14.60 -15.16 5.48
CA ALA A 43 -13.21 -15.36 5.08
C ALA A 43 -12.67 -16.58 5.83
N SER A 44 -12.38 -17.66 5.12
CA SER A 44 -12.00 -18.91 5.77
C SER A 44 -10.52 -18.87 6.16
N GLY A 45 -9.68 -18.39 5.22
CA GLY A 45 -8.24 -18.54 5.29
C GLY A 45 -7.80 -20.01 5.29
N ASP A 46 -6.56 -20.27 4.88
CA ASP A 46 -5.94 -21.59 4.78
C ASP A 46 -6.72 -22.61 3.92
N ASP A 47 -7.59 -22.10 3.04
CA ASP A 47 -8.22 -22.87 1.98
C ASP A 47 -7.89 -22.27 0.61
N SER A 48 -8.38 -22.88 -0.46
CA SER A 48 -8.12 -22.43 -1.83
C SER A 48 -9.23 -21.52 -2.37
N LYS A 49 -10.06 -20.92 -1.51
CA LYS A 49 -11.20 -20.10 -1.92
C LYS A 49 -10.83 -18.63 -1.92
N ASP A 50 -11.54 -17.86 -2.74
CA ASP A 50 -11.43 -16.41 -2.77
C ASP A 50 -12.08 -15.80 -1.53
N ASP A 51 -11.30 -15.08 -0.73
CA ASP A 51 -11.73 -14.39 0.49
C ASP A 51 -12.07 -12.91 0.23
N SER A 52 -11.87 -12.40 -1.00
CA SER A 52 -11.94 -10.96 -1.27
C SER A 52 -13.26 -10.32 -0.87
N SER A 53 -14.39 -10.97 -1.20
CA SER A 53 -15.73 -10.43 -0.88
C SER A 53 -16.00 -10.42 0.62
N ALA A 54 -15.51 -11.42 1.35
CA ALA A 54 -15.67 -11.50 2.79
C ALA A 54 -14.82 -10.45 3.53
N ILE A 55 -13.57 -10.26 3.09
CA ILE A 55 -12.69 -9.24 3.65
C ILE A 55 -13.24 -7.84 3.34
N GLN A 56 -13.72 -7.58 2.12
CA GLN A 56 -14.35 -6.30 1.80
C GLN A 56 -15.61 -6.07 2.64
N ALA A 57 -16.45 -7.08 2.87
CA ALA A 57 -17.62 -6.95 3.73
C ALA A 57 -17.25 -6.61 5.19
N ALA A 58 -16.13 -7.15 5.69
CA ALA A 58 -15.60 -6.78 7.00
C ALA A 58 -15.13 -5.31 7.05
N ILE A 59 -14.45 -4.83 6.00
CA ILE A 59 -14.06 -3.42 5.87
C ILE A 59 -15.29 -2.51 5.82
N ASP A 60 -16.30 -2.89 5.04
CA ASP A 60 -17.55 -2.14 4.90
C ASP A 60 -18.29 -2.05 6.24
N SER A 61 -18.37 -3.17 6.97
CA SER A 61 -18.98 -3.20 8.29
C SER A 61 -18.20 -2.38 9.32
N SER A 62 -16.87 -2.43 9.30
CA SER A 62 -16.03 -1.58 10.16
C SER A 62 -16.33 -0.10 9.92
N TYR A 63 -16.36 0.32 8.65
CA TYR A 63 -16.67 1.71 8.28
C TYR A 63 -18.05 2.16 8.79
N GLU A 64 -19.05 1.28 8.75
CA GLU A 64 -20.40 1.57 9.24
C GLU A 64 -20.53 1.55 10.78
N ASN A 65 -19.59 0.90 11.48
CA ASN A 65 -19.68 0.64 12.93
C ASN A 65 -18.40 1.12 13.65
N ASP A 66 -18.24 2.45 13.74
CA ASP A 66 -17.20 3.13 14.54
C ASP A 66 -15.74 2.90 14.10
N ASN A 67 -15.50 2.44 12.87
CA ASN A 67 -14.16 2.17 12.34
C ASN A 67 -13.34 1.18 13.20
N LEU A 68 -14.01 0.17 13.74
CA LEU A 68 -13.34 -0.89 14.53
C LEU A 68 -12.29 -1.62 13.67
N PRO A 69 -11.04 -1.78 14.15
CA PRO A 69 -9.97 -2.39 13.35
C PRO A 69 -10.37 -3.75 12.75
N VAL A 70 -10.12 -3.92 11.45
CA VAL A 70 -10.36 -5.16 10.71
C VAL A 70 -9.17 -6.09 10.89
N GLN A 71 -9.40 -7.31 11.38
CA GLN A 71 -8.35 -8.25 11.73
C GLN A 71 -8.27 -9.45 10.79
N LEU A 72 -7.03 -9.76 10.37
CA LEU A 72 -6.67 -10.98 9.65
C LEU A 72 -5.52 -11.67 10.40
N LEU A 73 -5.74 -12.81 11.04
CA LEU A 73 -4.81 -13.35 12.04
C LEU A 73 -4.34 -14.78 11.73
N GLY A 74 -3.03 -14.93 11.50
CA GLY A 74 -2.32 -16.21 11.54
C GLY A 74 -2.66 -17.19 10.41
N LYS A 75 -3.37 -16.72 9.37
CA LYS A 75 -3.82 -17.52 8.23
C LYS A 75 -3.34 -16.95 6.90
N THR A 76 -3.51 -17.74 5.86
CA THR A 76 -3.30 -17.36 4.46
C THR A 76 -4.65 -17.11 3.79
N TYR A 77 -4.91 -15.88 3.35
CA TYR A 77 -6.14 -15.51 2.64
C TYR A 77 -5.85 -15.33 1.15
N ILE A 78 -6.79 -15.66 0.26
CA ILE A 78 -6.61 -15.49 -1.19
C ILE A 78 -7.48 -14.35 -1.69
N LEU A 79 -6.89 -13.44 -2.46
CA LEU A 79 -7.59 -12.38 -3.18
C LEU A 79 -7.59 -12.62 -4.68
N LYS A 80 -8.77 -12.53 -5.30
CA LYS A 80 -8.96 -12.51 -6.76
C LYS A 80 -9.55 -11.20 -7.27
N GLN A 81 -9.78 -10.24 -6.37
CA GLN A 81 -10.13 -8.86 -6.68
C GLN A 81 -9.52 -7.91 -5.64
N GLY A 82 -9.42 -6.63 -6.00
CA GLY A 82 -8.90 -5.60 -5.13
C GLY A 82 -9.80 -5.29 -3.94
N LEU A 83 -9.19 -4.79 -2.88
CA LEU A 83 -9.86 -4.30 -1.69
C LEU A 83 -9.72 -2.78 -1.61
N ARG A 84 -10.77 -2.12 -1.15
CA ARG A 84 -10.75 -0.69 -0.83
C ARG A 84 -10.82 -0.53 0.68
N LEU A 85 -9.74 -0.05 1.28
CA LEU A 85 -9.69 0.28 2.71
C LEU A 85 -10.31 1.66 2.90
N LYS A 86 -11.53 1.68 3.47
CA LYS A 86 -12.36 2.88 3.60
C LYS A 86 -11.84 3.86 4.64
N GLU A 87 -12.23 5.13 4.50
CA GLU A 87 -11.80 6.21 5.39
C GLU A 87 -11.92 5.83 6.88
N GLY A 88 -10.83 6.00 7.63
CA GLY A 88 -10.78 5.73 9.06
C GLY A 88 -10.58 4.26 9.44
N VAL A 89 -10.72 3.32 8.50
CA VAL A 89 -10.57 1.88 8.78
C VAL A 89 -9.10 1.50 8.90
N SER A 90 -8.80 0.69 9.92
CA SER A 90 -7.48 0.11 10.15
C SER A 90 -7.49 -1.38 9.83
N LEU A 91 -6.51 -1.85 9.04
CA LEU A 91 -6.29 -3.25 8.71
C LEU A 91 -5.14 -3.79 9.57
N GLU A 92 -5.48 -4.60 10.57
CA GLU A 92 -4.53 -5.23 11.48
C GLU A 92 -4.26 -6.68 11.08
N MET A 93 -3.12 -6.93 10.44
CA MET A 93 -2.68 -8.28 10.15
C MET A 93 -1.85 -8.86 11.30
N GLY A 94 -1.93 -10.17 11.49
CA GLY A 94 -0.96 -10.91 12.29
C GLY A 94 0.40 -10.98 11.58
N VAL A 95 1.50 -11.08 12.32
CA VAL A 95 2.86 -11.21 11.75
C VAL A 95 2.99 -12.43 10.84
N ALA A 96 2.30 -13.53 11.16
CA ALA A 96 2.28 -14.75 10.36
C ALA A 96 1.18 -14.77 9.27
N THR A 97 0.37 -13.70 9.17
CA THR A 97 -0.71 -13.62 8.19
C THR A 97 -0.16 -13.36 6.80
N LYS A 98 -0.72 -14.07 5.81
CA LYS A 98 -0.44 -13.86 4.39
C LYS A 98 -1.71 -13.53 3.62
N ILE A 99 -1.59 -12.64 2.64
CA ILE A 99 -2.59 -12.40 1.61
C ILE A 99 -1.96 -12.80 0.27
N LEU A 100 -2.46 -13.85 -0.37
CA LEU A 100 -2.03 -14.28 -1.70
C LEU A 100 -2.89 -13.61 -2.77
N VAL A 101 -2.28 -13.00 -3.76
CA VAL A 101 -2.98 -12.25 -4.82
C VAL A 101 -2.90 -13.04 -6.13
N GLU A 102 -4.07 -13.48 -6.60
CA GLU A 102 -4.26 -14.26 -7.82
C GLU A 102 -5.00 -13.45 -8.90
N GLY A 103 -4.44 -12.32 -9.30
CA GLY A 103 -4.91 -11.56 -10.45
C GLY A 103 -4.17 -10.25 -10.68
N ASN A 104 -4.58 -9.50 -11.69
CA ASN A 104 -3.99 -8.21 -12.04
C ASN A 104 -4.99 -7.08 -11.73
N PHE A 105 -4.91 -6.54 -10.53
CA PHE A 105 -5.72 -5.43 -10.00
C PHE A 105 -4.94 -4.68 -8.92
N ASN A 106 -5.35 -3.45 -8.59
CA ASN A 106 -4.81 -2.78 -7.41
C ASN A 106 -5.25 -3.56 -6.16
N VAL A 107 -4.30 -4.03 -5.36
CA VAL A 107 -4.61 -4.98 -4.26
C VAL A 107 -5.29 -4.26 -3.12
N LEU A 108 -4.73 -3.14 -2.66
CA LEU A 108 -5.29 -2.27 -1.64
C LEU A 108 -5.32 -0.83 -2.15
N GLU A 109 -6.52 -0.31 -2.41
CA GLU A 109 -6.78 1.12 -2.59
C GLU A 109 -7.07 1.74 -1.22
N LEU A 110 -6.26 2.71 -0.80
CA LEU A 110 -6.38 3.32 0.52
C LEU A 110 -7.09 4.67 0.43
N GLU A 111 -8.18 4.81 1.17
CA GLU A 111 -8.76 6.11 1.45
C GLU A 111 -7.99 6.84 2.57
N ARG A 112 -8.25 8.14 2.75
CA ARG A 112 -7.67 8.94 3.84
C ARG A 112 -7.92 8.34 5.24
N LYS A 113 -7.06 8.66 6.21
CA LYS A 113 -7.14 8.21 7.63
C LYS A 113 -7.10 6.69 7.82
N THR A 114 -6.56 5.95 6.87
CA THR A 114 -6.43 4.50 6.97
C THR A 114 -5.11 4.08 7.58
N SER A 115 -5.07 2.87 8.15
CA SER A 115 -3.81 2.26 8.58
C SER A 115 -3.70 0.79 8.21
N ILE A 116 -2.49 0.31 7.94
CA ILE A 116 -2.19 -1.11 7.73
C ILE A 116 -1.00 -1.48 8.61
N THR A 117 -1.13 -2.58 9.35
CA THR A 117 -0.05 -3.09 10.21
C THR A 117 0.26 -4.56 9.96
N ASN A 118 1.55 -4.89 9.94
CA ASN A 118 2.13 -6.24 9.84
C ASN A 118 1.74 -7.00 8.56
N GLY A 119 1.96 -8.32 8.58
CA GLY A 119 1.52 -9.25 7.54
C GLY A 119 2.38 -9.23 6.28
N THR A 120 2.10 -10.18 5.40
CA THR A 120 2.71 -10.28 4.07
C THR A 120 1.64 -10.26 3.00
N ILE A 121 1.80 -9.43 1.98
CA ILE A 121 0.99 -9.44 0.77
C ILE A 121 1.87 -10.00 -0.36
N GLU A 122 1.49 -11.15 -0.89
CA GLU A 122 2.28 -11.96 -1.81
C GLU A 122 1.58 -12.07 -3.18
N ILE A 123 2.23 -11.56 -4.23
CA ILE A 123 1.77 -11.68 -5.61
C ILE A 123 2.25 -13.01 -6.18
N THR A 124 1.32 -13.90 -6.53
CA THR A 124 1.63 -15.25 -7.02
C THR A 124 1.47 -15.40 -8.53
N THR A 125 0.87 -14.42 -9.20
CA THR A 125 0.57 -14.42 -10.65
C THR A 125 1.62 -13.63 -11.45
N PRO A 126 2.24 -14.21 -12.50
CA PRO A 126 3.20 -13.49 -13.35
C PRO A 126 2.58 -12.38 -14.22
N GLU A 127 1.25 -12.33 -14.31
CA GLU A 127 0.48 -11.35 -15.08
C GLU A 127 0.33 -10.00 -14.38
N PHE A 128 0.67 -9.92 -13.08
CA PHE A 128 0.50 -8.72 -12.26
C PHE A 128 1.27 -7.51 -12.81
N GLN A 129 0.59 -6.38 -12.94
CA GLN A 129 1.12 -5.11 -13.47
C GLN A 129 0.63 -3.88 -12.68
N SER A 130 -0.34 -4.09 -11.79
CA SER A 130 -0.95 -3.08 -10.93
C SER A 130 -0.06 -2.73 -9.72
N ALA A 131 -0.63 -2.02 -8.73
CA ALA A 131 0.02 -1.70 -7.47
C ALA A 131 -0.50 -2.58 -6.31
N VAL A 132 0.37 -2.94 -5.37
CA VAL A 132 -0.09 -3.63 -4.15
C VAL A 132 -0.75 -2.63 -3.21
N ILE A 133 -0.07 -1.52 -2.91
CA ILE A 133 -0.64 -0.39 -2.18
C ILE A 133 -0.80 0.77 -3.15
N HIS A 134 -2.02 1.27 -3.32
CA HIS A 134 -2.31 2.47 -4.11
C HIS A 134 -2.98 3.54 -3.24
N VAL A 135 -2.41 4.74 -3.26
CA VAL A 135 -3.05 5.96 -2.73
C VAL A 135 -3.29 6.90 -3.91
N SER A 136 -4.54 7.29 -4.13
CA SER A 136 -4.89 8.30 -5.14
C SER A 136 -4.94 9.69 -4.51
N GLY A 137 -4.47 10.70 -5.23
CA GLY A 137 -4.55 12.09 -4.77
C GLY A 137 -5.98 12.64 -4.73
N LYS A 138 -6.96 11.91 -5.26
CA LYS A 138 -8.40 12.16 -5.03
C LYS A 138 -8.79 12.09 -3.57
N GLU A 139 -8.02 11.36 -2.77
CA GLU A 139 -8.25 11.25 -1.33
C GLU A 139 -7.90 12.55 -0.58
N GLN A 140 -7.16 13.46 -1.22
CA GLN A 140 -6.79 14.77 -0.69
C GLN A 140 -6.17 14.65 0.70
N VAL A 141 -5.12 13.84 0.80
CA VAL A 141 -4.48 13.51 2.08
C VAL A 141 -3.66 14.70 2.56
N TRP A 142 -4.02 15.24 3.72
CA TRP A 142 -3.32 16.33 4.40
C TRP A 142 -2.98 15.97 5.86
N THR A 143 -2.76 17.00 6.69
CA THR A 143 -2.22 16.89 8.05
C THR A 143 -3.11 16.08 9.00
N THR A 144 -4.44 16.12 8.83
CA THR A 144 -5.43 15.45 9.68
C THR A 144 -5.98 14.14 9.08
N GLU A 145 -5.51 13.79 7.89
CA GLU A 145 -6.03 12.73 7.02
C GLU A 145 -5.05 11.56 6.86
N ARG A 146 -4.05 11.49 7.75
CA ARG A 146 -2.86 10.65 7.58
C ARG A 146 -3.16 9.19 7.31
N ILE A 147 -2.54 8.67 6.26
CA ILE A 147 -2.42 7.25 5.99
C ILE A 147 -1.14 6.72 6.67
N GLN A 148 -1.21 5.51 7.23
CA GLN A 148 -0.08 4.86 7.90
C GLN A 148 0.12 3.42 7.43
N LEU A 149 1.35 3.07 7.06
CA LEU A 149 1.75 1.69 6.78
C LEU A 149 2.90 1.30 7.69
N GLU A 150 2.75 0.21 8.46
CA GLU A 150 3.75 -0.21 9.43
C GLU A 150 4.05 -1.71 9.35
N ASN A 151 5.32 -2.07 9.23
CA ASN A 151 5.81 -3.45 9.35
C ASN A 151 5.21 -4.44 8.33
N VAL A 152 4.82 -3.96 7.14
CA VAL A 152 4.23 -4.78 6.08
C VAL A 152 5.31 -5.33 5.15
N THR A 153 5.18 -6.58 4.72
CA THR A 153 5.99 -7.14 3.62
C THR A 153 5.18 -7.24 2.34
N LEU A 154 5.66 -6.64 1.26
CA LEU A 154 5.12 -6.76 -0.09
C LEU A 154 6.09 -7.63 -0.90
N TYR A 155 5.63 -8.77 -1.40
CA TYR A 155 6.49 -9.73 -2.09
C TYR A 155 5.85 -10.18 -3.39
N ASN A 156 6.59 -10.15 -4.49
CA ASN A 156 6.17 -10.76 -5.73
C ASN A 156 6.93 -12.07 -5.96
N SER A 157 6.29 -13.18 -5.60
CA SER A 157 6.87 -14.52 -5.70
C SER A 157 6.74 -15.14 -7.10
N SER A 158 6.04 -14.48 -8.03
CA SER A 158 5.87 -14.97 -9.40
C SER A 158 7.15 -14.97 -10.24
N GLY A 159 8.19 -14.24 -9.82
CA GLY A 159 9.45 -14.08 -10.55
C GLY A 159 9.35 -13.21 -11.82
N SER A 160 8.23 -12.52 -12.00
CA SER A 160 7.98 -11.66 -13.16
C SER A 160 8.67 -10.29 -13.08
N ASN A 161 8.98 -9.80 -11.87
CA ASN A 161 9.47 -8.44 -11.60
C ASN A 161 8.60 -7.36 -12.28
N ARG A 162 7.28 -7.58 -12.28
CA ARG A 162 6.27 -6.65 -12.79
C ARG A 162 5.49 -6.00 -11.65
N GLY A 163 4.74 -4.95 -11.99
CA GLY A 163 3.89 -4.22 -11.06
C GLY A 163 4.65 -3.31 -10.08
N LYS A 164 3.90 -2.70 -9.17
CA LYS A 164 4.41 -1.73 -8.19
C LYS A 164 4.14 -2.22 -6.76
N GLY A 165 5.09 -2.04 -5.86
CA GLY A 165 4.87 -2.27 -4.43
C GLY A 165 3.93 -1.19 -3.85
N ILE A 166 4.44 0.03 -3.73
CA ILE A 166 3.71 1.21 -3.28
C ILE A 166 3.62 2.22 -4.43
N TYR A 167 2.41 2.70 -4.70
CA TYR A 167 2.14 3.71 -5.72
C TYR A 167 1.31 4.84 -5.15
N PHE A 168 1.83 6.06 -5.15
CA PHE A 168 1.07 7.28 -4.85
C PHE A 168 0.93 8.08 -6.13
N SER A 169 -0.31 8.42 -6.50
CA SER A 169 -0.56 9.07 -7.79
C SER A 169 -1.55 10.23 -7.70
N ALA A 170 -1.12 11.39 -8.18
CA ALA A 170 -1.93 12.57 -8.43
C ALA A 170 -1.98 12.79 -9.96
N ASP A 171 -3.03 12.26 -10.60
CA ASP A 171 -3.05 12.01 -12.05
C ASP A 171 -4.10 12.85 -12.80
N THR A 172 -5.04 13.50 -12.10
CA THR A 172 -6.08 14.32 -12.74
C THR A 172 -5.88 15.80 -12.45
N SER A 173 -6.67 16.41 -11.59
CA SER A 173 -6.62 17.83 -11.26
C SER A 173 -6.98 18.06 -9.80
N ASP A 174 -6.29 18.99 -9.15
CA ASP A 174 -6.47 19.32 -7.73
C ASP A 174 -6.35 18.09 -6.80
N GLU A 175 -5.49 17.16 -7.19
CA GLU A 175 -5.20 15.93 -6.47
C GLU A 175 -3.93 16.10 -5.62
N PHE A 176 -3.99 15.70 -4.34
CA PHE A 176 -2.80 15.76 -3.51
C PHE A 176 -2.70 14.65 -2.48
N ILE A 177 -1.46 14.24 -2.22
CA ILE A 177 -1.07 13.26 -1.21
C ILE A 177 0.06 13.87 -0.40
N SER A 178 -0.20 14.19 0.87
CA SER A 178 0.81 14.76 1.75
C SER A 178 0.85 14.10 3.12
N PHE A 179 2.06 14.02 3.68
CA PHE A 179 2.31 13.59 5.05
C PHE A 179 1.89 12.16 5.40
N VAL A 180 1.84 11.26 4.40
CA VAL A 180 1.72 9.81 4.62
C VAL A 180 2.98 9.28 5.30
N ASN A 181 2.82 8.31 6.20
CA ASN A 181 3.93 7.66 6.89
C ASN A 181 3.98 6.17 6.54
N VAL A 182 5.12 5.73 6.02
CA VAL A 182 5.44 4.32 5.72
C VAL A 182 6.67 3.95 6.53
N SER A 183 6.58 2.92 7.38
CA SER A 183 7.64 2.55 8.32
C SER A 183 7.85 1.03 8.40
N GLY A 184 9.11 0.58 8.34
CA GLY A 184 9.44 -0.84 8.52
C GLY A 184 8.92 -1.74 7.40
N VAL A 185 8.71 -1.19 6.20
CA VAL A 185 8.11 -1.92 5.07
C VAL A 185 9.19 -2.55 4.20
N ASN A 186 9.00 -3.83 3.88
CA ASN A 186 9.84 -4.57 2.95
C ASN A 186 9.13 -4.74 1.61
N VAL A 187 9.83 -4.50 0.50
CA VAL A 187 9.28 -4.65 -0.85
C VAL A 187 10.25 -5.46 -1.69
N SER A 188 9.82 -6.61 -2.23
CA SER A 188 10.69 -7.49 -3.02
C SER A 188 10.04 -8.01 -4.30
N GLY A 189 10.80 -8.06 -5.39
CA GLY A 189 10.42 -8.73 -6.64
C GLY A 189 9.51 -7.92 -7.56
N PHE A 190 9.41 -6.59 -7.42
CA PHE A 190 8.54 -5.75 -8.24
C PHE A 190 9.29 -5.05 -9.38
N HIS A 191 8.56 -4.52 -10.37
CA HIS A 191 9.18 -3.61 -11.32
C HIS A 191 9.61 -2.35 -10.58
N THR A 192 8.68 -1.74 -9.84
CA THR A 192 8.96 -0.54 -9.04
C THR A 192 8.59 -0.75 -7.58
N ALA A 193 9.52 -0.56 -6.64
CA ALA A 193 9.23 -0.78 -5.23
C ALA A 193 8.36 0.36 -4.66
N VAL A 194 8.79 1.61 -4.84
CA VAL A 194 8.04 2.82 -4.49
C VAL A 194 7.98 3.75 -5.70
N HIS A 195 6.77 4.14 -6.08
CA HIS A 195 6.53 5.08 -7.17
C HIS A 195 5.65 6.23 -6.69
N LEU A 196 6.20 7.45 -6.72
CA LEU A 196 5.48 8.68 -6.44
C LEU A 196 5.33 9.45 -7.76
N GLN A 197 4.09 9.82 -8.10
CA GLN A 197 3.79 10.46 -9.37
C GLN A 197 2.82 11.63 -9.20
N ALA A 198 3.17 12.76 -9.81
CA ALA A 198 2.26 13.88 -10.04
C ALA A 198 2.32 14.28 -11.52
N THR A 199 1.22 14.13 -12.26
CA THR A 199 1.15 14.58 -13.66
C THR A 199 0.65 16.01 -13.75
N PRO A 200 1.00 16.77 -14.80
CA PRO A 200 0.40 18.08 -15.04
C PRO A 200 -1.14 17.97 -15.06
N PRO A 201 -1.86 18.87 -14.37
CA PRO A 201 -3.31 18.90 -14.40
C PRO A 201 -3.85 19.44 -15.73
N GLU A 202 -5.15 19.28 -15.96
CA GLU A 202 -5.77 19.71 -17.21
C GLU A 202 -5.85 21.24 -17.35
N LYS A 203 -5.96 21.97 -16.24
CA LYS A 203 -6.06 23.44 -16.22
C LYS A 203 -4.89 24.08 -15.49
N GLU A 204 -4.50 25.29 -15.94
CA GLU A 204 -3.32 26.01 -15.42
C GLU A 204 -3.47 26.44 -13.95
N GLU A 205 -4.68 26.68 -13.48
CA GLU A 205 -4.99 27.06 -12.10
C GLU A 205 -5.05 25.89 -11.12
N GLU A 206 -5.09 24.66 -11.63
CA GLU A 206 -5.18 23.45 -10.84
C GLU A 206 -3.78 22.91 -10.55
N HIS A 207 -3.65 22.13 -9.47
CA HIS A 207 -2.34 21.60 -9.08
C HIS A 207 -2.40 20.14 -8.61
N ASN A 208 -1.34 19.39 -8.91
CA ASN A 208 -1.18 18.00 -8.46
C ASN A 208 0.08 17.83 -7.60
N PHE A 209 -0.05 17.23 -6.41
CA PHE A 209 1.07 17.15 -5.47
C PHE A 209 1.22 15.80 -4.78
N VAL A 210 2.44 15.29 -4.68
CA VAL A 210 2.78 14.17 -3.80
C VAL A 210 3.96 14.60 -2.93
N ASN A 211 3.67 15.25 -1.80
CA ASN A 211 4.65 16.05 -1.08
C ASN A 211 4.81 15.67 0.40
N GLY A 212 6.03 15.75 0.92
CA GLY A 212 6.27 15.65 2.36
C GLY A 212 5.93 14.28 2.98
N ASN A 213 5.89 13.21 2.18
CA ASN A 213 5.66 11.85 2.65
C ASN A 213 6.95 11.27 3.26
N ARG A 214 6.80 10.33 4.20
CA ARG A 214 7.91 9.75 4.96
C ARG A 214 7.95 8.24 4.77
N PHE A 215 9.11 7.73 4.37
CA PHE A 215 9.42 6.33 4.14
C PHE A 215 10.63 5.97 5.01
N VAL A 216 10.43 5.25 6.10
CA VAL A 216 11.45 5.04 7.13
C VAL A 216 11.71 3.55 7.35
N ASN A 217 12.98 3.15 7.47
CA ASN A 217 13.37 1.76 7.71
C ASN A 217 12.82 0.80 6.64
N MET A 218 12.99 1.12 5.35
CA MET A 218 12.54 0.24 4.28
C MET A 218 13.64 -0.69 3.77
N THR A 219 13.27 -1.93 3.44
CA THR A 219 14.13 -2.85 2.68
C THR A 219 13.55 -3.05 1.29
N LEU A 220 14.33 -2.75 0.25
CA LEU A 220 13.94 -2.90 -1.16
C LEU A 220 14.86 -3.94 -1.80
N ASP A 221 14.29 -5.00 -2.37
CA ASP A 221 15.03 -6.16 -2.86
C ASP A 221 14.51 -6.64 -4.21
N ASP A 222 15.38 -7.18 -5.06
CA ASP A 222 15.04 -7.74 -6.38
C ASP A 222 14.07 -6.87 -7.22
N CYS A 223 14.23 -5.55 -7.15
CA CYS A 223 13.41 -4.60 -7.91
C CYS A 223 14.12 -4.16 -9.19
N VAL A 224 13.39 -3.94 -10.28
CA VAL A 224 13.97 -3.38 -11.52
C VAL A 224 14.34 -1.91 -11.31
N VAL A 225 13.44 -1.15 -10.69
CA VAL A 225 13.64 0.22 -10.22
C VAL A 225 13.21 0.29 -8.75
N CYS A 226 14.10 0.54 -7.80
CA CYS A 226 13.68 0.52 -6.39
C CYS A 226 12.78 1.73 -6.06
N ILE A 227 13.24 2.94 -6.31
CA ILE A 227 12.49 4.17 -6.02
C ILE A 227 12.37 5.01 -7.29
N ARG A 228 11.14 5.46 -7.59
CA ARG A 228 10.84 6.34 -8.71
C ARG A 228 9.98 7.53 -8.30
N LEU A 229 10.45 8.74 -8.60
CA LEU A 229 9.71 9.98 -8.44
C LEU A 229 9.52 10.59 -9.84
N ASP A 230 8.27 10.88 -10.23
CA ASP A 230 7.92 11.48 -11.52
C ASP A 230 7.04 12.73 -11.34
N SER A 231 7.56 13.88 -11.74
CA SER A 231 6.94 15.21 -11.63
C SER A 231 7.77 16.25 -12.40
N ASP A 232 7.32 17.50 -12.37
CA ASP A 232 8.16 18.66 -12.70
C ASP A 232 8.92 19.16 -11.45
N VAL A 233 9.79 20.16 -11.62
CA VAL A 233 10.53 20.85 -10.56
C VAL A 233 9.61 21.69 -9.66
N THR A 234 8.49 22.17 -10.20
CA THR A 234 7.57 23.10 -9.53
C THR A 234 6.14 22.90 -10.05
N ILE A 235 5.19 23.68 -9.53
CA ILE A 235 3.80 23.74 -10.03
C ILE A 235 3.76 23.79 -11.57
N PRO A 236 2.79 23.12 -12.21
CA PRO A 236 1.55 22.65 -11.62
C PRO A 236 1.58 21.21 -11.08
N ASN A 237 2.69 20.48 -11.18
CA ASN A 237 2.79 19.11 -10.69
C ASN A 237 4.12 18.81 -9.99
N GLU A 238 4.06 18.50 -8.69
CA GLU A 238 5.25 18.34 -7.86
C GLU A 238 5.26 17.03 -7.08
N VAL A 239 6.41 16.37 -7.05
CA VAL A 239 6.77 15.35 -6.07
C VAL A 239 7.95 15.89 -5.28
N SER A 240 7.65 16.59 -4.18
CA SER A 240 8.62 17.44 -3.49
C SER A 240 8.67 17.22 -1.98
N GLY A 241 9.86 17.33 -1.40
CA GLY A 241 10.06 17.25 0.05
C GLY A 241 9.77 15.86 0.66
N ASN A 242 9.69 14.81 -0.15
CA ASN A 242 9.53 13.44 0.35
C ASN A 242 10.85 12.96 0.98
N MET A 243 10.74 12.15 2.03
CA MET A 243 11.86 11.69 2.82
C MET A 243 11.90 10.18 2.84
N PHE A 244 13.04 9.62 2.42
CA PHE A 244 13.38 8.22 2.55
C PHE A 244 14.58 8.12 3.48
N ASP A 245 14.39 7.48 4.63
CA ASP A 245 15.38 7.39 5.69
C ASP A 245 15.63 5.94 6.12
N ASN A 246 16.89 5.63 6.41
CA ASN A 246 17.37 4.29 6.73
C ASN A 246 16.94 3.23 5.70
N LEU A 247 17.21 3.50 4.41
CA LEU A 247 16.97 2.54 3.33
C LEU A 247 18.00 1.39 3.35
N GLN A 248 17.55 0.17 3.05
CA GLN A 248 18.38 -0.98 2.69
C GLN A 248 17.97 -1.45 1.29
N ILE A 249 18.83 -1.24 0.28
CA ILE A 249 18.53 -1.59 -1.11
C ILE A 249 19.45 -2.74 -1.52
N GLN A 250 18.88 -3.92 -1.75
CA GLN A 250 19.58 -5.10 -2.21
C GLN A 250 19.45 -5.21 -3.74
N LEU A 251 20.57 -5.07 -4.44
CA LEU A 251 20.59 -5.17 -5.90
C LEU A 251 20.69 -6.63 -6.35
N THR A 252 20.08 -6.92 -7.50
CA THR A 252 20.19 -8.21 -8.20
C THR A 252 20.52 -7.97 -9.67
N GLU A 253 20.77 -9.04 -10.45
CA GLU A 253 20.97 -8.94 -11.91
C GLU A 253 19.77 -8.32 -12.65
N ARG A 254 18.61 -8.21 -11.99
CA ARG A 254 17.39 -7.60 -12.55
C ARG A 254 17.30 -6.11 -12.32
N THR A 255 18.09 -5.56 -11.40
CA THR A 255 18.02 -4.15 -11.05
C THR A 255 18.69 -3.29 -12.11
N ASP A 256 17.93 -2.35 -12.68
CA ASP A 256 18.45 -1.30 -13.57
C ASP A 256 18.84 -0.05 -12.76
N LYS A 257 17.95 0.42 -11.87
CA LYS A 257 18.14 1.63 -11.09
C LYS A 257 17.76 1.43 -9.64
N ALA A 258 18.61 1.90 -8.73
CA ALA A 258 18.21 2.06 -7.33
C ALA A 258 17.23 3.24 -7.21
N VAL A 259 17.52 4.36 -7.88
CA VAL A 259 16.69 5.57 -7.80
C VAL A 259 16.61 6.24 -9.17
N ILE A 260 15.40 6.62 -9.57
CA ILE A 260 15.14 7.62 -10.61
C ILE A 260 14.34 8.74 -9.95
N LEU A 261 14.83 9.98 -10.01
CA LEU A 261 14.20 11.10 -9.32
C LEU A 261 14.00 12.34 -10.20
N SER A 262 12.79 12.87 -10.15
CA SER A 262 12.43 14.24 -10.51
C SER A 262 11.95 14.99 -9.26
N GLY A 263 11.48 16.22 -9.43
CA GLY A 263 10.94 17.04 -8.36
C GLY A 263 12.01 17.67 -7.50
N THR A 264 11.57 18.22 -6.36
CA THR A 264 12.38 19.19 -5.62
C THR A 264 12.52 18.86 -4.14
N ASN A 265 13.73 19.04 -3.61
CA ASN A 265 14.03 18.92 -2.17
C ASN A 265 13.66 17.56 -1.56
N ASN A 266 13.60 16.48 -2.34
CA ASN A 266 13.46 15.13 -1.79
C ASN A 266 14.77 14.69 -1.13
N THR A 267 14.66 13.90 -0.07
CA THR A 267 15.81 13.37 0.68
C THR A 267 15.79 11.85 0.65
N LEU A 268 16.92 11.23 0.28
CA LEU A 268 17.10 9.78 0.26
C LEU A 268 18.40 9.40 0.98
N GLU A 269 18.31 8.68 2.10
CA GLU A 269 19.45 8.19 2.88
C GLU A 269 19.37 6.67 3.11
N GLY A 270 20.48 5.96 2.86
CA GLY A 270 20.58 4.55 3.21
C GLY A 270 21.74 3.81 2.55
N MET A 271 21.67 2.48 2.55
CA MET A 271 22.71 1.59 2.06
C MET A 271 22.23 0.82 0.82
N ILE A 272 23.10 0.74 -0.18
CA ILE A 272 22.96 -0.08 -1.37
C ILE A 272 23.95 -1.25 -1.25
N TRP A 273 23.43 -2.46 -1.35
CA TRP A 273 24.15 -3.72 -1.26
C TRP A 273 24.35 -4.32 -2.65
N ASP A 274 25.45 -5.06 -2.80
CA ASP A 274 25.80 -5.82 -4.01
C ASP A 274 25.83 -5.01 -5.32
N ALA A 275 26.22 -3.73 -5.22
CA ALA A 275 26.43 -2.85 -6.37
C ALA A 275 27.48 -3.35 -7.38
N SER A 276 28.29 -4.33 -7.02
CA SER A 276 29.26 -5.01 -7.89
C SER A 276 28.64 -6.05 -8.82
N ILE A 277 27.39 -6.47 -8.59
CA ILE A 277 26.67 -7.36 -9.53
C ILE A 277 26.29 -6.58 -10.81
N ILE A 278 26.10 -5.28 -10.67
CA ILE A 278 25.81 -4.37 -11.78
C ILE A 278 27.12 -3.81 -12.33
N GLU A 279 27.26 -3.76 -13.66
CA GLU A 279 28.45 -3.22 -14.33
C GLU A 279 28.88 -1.86 -13.76
N ASP A 280 30.18 -1.70 -13.49
CA ASP A 280 30.72 -0.55 -12.75
C ASP A 280 30.39 0.82 -13.37
N ALA A 281 30.21 0.87 -14.70
CA ALA A 281 29.88 2.10 -15.42
C ALA A 281 28.37 2.41 -15.51
N HIS A 282 27.50 1.51 -15.04
CA HIS A 282 26.06 1.71 -15.09
C HIS A 282 25.60 2.61 -13.94
N PRO A 283 25.01 3.78 -14.22
CA PRO A 283 24.46 4.65 -13.18
C PRO A 283 23.33 3.93 -12.44
N LEU A 284 23.39 3.90 -11.11
CA LEU A 284 22.35 3.34 -10.25
C LEU A 284 21.37 4.39 -9.77
N ILE A 285 21.81 5.65 -9.74
CA ILE A 285 21.01 6.80 -9.31
C ILE A 285 20.94 7.79 -10.46
N GLU A 286 19.73 8.16 -10.84
CA GLU A 286 19.47 9.11 -11.91
C GLU A 286 18.64 10.29 -11.41
N GLY A 287 19.24 11.48 -11.43
CA GLY A 287 18.53 12.76 -11.41
C GLY A 287 18.07 13.09 -12.83
N THR A 288 16.76 13.12 -13.06
CA THR A 288 16.17 13.49 -14.35
C THR A 288 16.32 15.00 -14.61
N GLU A 289 16.07 15.46 -15.84
CA GLU A 289 16.10 16.90 -16.17
C GLU A 289 15.22 17.74 -15.23
N PRO A 290 13.97 17.36 -14.92
CA PRO A 290 13.15 18.07 -13.95
C PRO A 290 13.46 17.66 -12.50
N SER A 291 14.73 17.68 -12.09
CA SER A 291 15.12 17.48 -10.68
C SER A 291 15.91 18.69 -10.16
N TYR A 292 15.57 19.15 -8.95
CA TYR A 292 16.22 20.29 -8.33
C TYR A 292 16.45 20.14 -6.82
N GLY A 293 17.67 20.42 -6.35
CA GLY A 293 17.93 20.54 -4.92
C GLY A 293 17.69 19.28 -4.09
N ASN A 294 17.62 18.10 -4.71
CA ASN A 294 17.42 16.84 -3.99
C ASN A 294 18.72 16.45 -3.24
N PHE A 295 18.57 15.80 -2.08
CA PHE A 295 19.69 15.31 -1.29
C PHE A 295 19.70 13.79 -1.25
N ILE A 296 20.77 13.19 -1.75
CA ILE A 296 20.95 11.73 -1.79
C ILE A 296 22.23 11.37 -1.06
N ARG A 297 22.14 10.48 -0.08
CA ARG A 297 23.27 10.00 0.71
C ARG A 297 23.29 8.47 0.72
N MET A 298 24.22 7.90 -0.06
CA MET A 298 24.33 6.46 -0.28
C MET A 298 25.80 6.04 -0.32
N ASN A 299 26.09 4.77 -0.07
CA ASN A 299 27.45 4.18 -0.12
C ASN A 299 27.95 3.86 -1.55
N LEU A 300 27.66 4.72 -2.53
CA LEU A 300 28.08 4.55 -3.92
C LEU A 300 29.15 5.57 -4.32
N PRO A 301 30.11 5.20 -5.20
CA PRO A 301 31.03 6.19 -5.78
C PRO A 301 30.31 7.11 -6.78
N LYS A 302 30.89 8.31 -7.00
CA LYS A 302 30.26 9.40 -7.77
C LYS A 302 29.92 9.03 -9.22
N ASP A 303 30.66 8.12 -9.83
CA ASP A 303 30.44 7.62 -11.19
C ASP A 303 29.17 6.75 -11.32
N ARG A 304 28.57 6.32 -10.21
CA ARG A 304 27.26 5.63 -10.20
C ARG A 304 26.07 6.58 -10.20
N PHE A 305 26.31 7.88 -10.31
CA PHE A 305 25.29 8.93 -10.35
C PHE A 305 25.26 9.59 -11.72
N LEU A 306 24.07 9.64 -12.32
CA LEU A 306 23.79 10.42 -13.52
C LEU A 306 22.87 11.57 -13.13
N ASP A 307 23.40 12.79 -13.10
CA ASP A 307 22.61 13.98 -12.77
C ASP A 307 22.37 14.84 -14.01
N LYS A 308 21.11 14.87 -14.45
CA LYS A 308 20.64 15.74 -15.54
C LYS A 308 19.92 16.98 -15.01
N GLY A 309 19.66 17.04 -13.70
CA GLY A 309 18.99 18.15 -13.04
C GLY A 309 19.95 19.26 -12.61
N GLN A 310 19.52 20.06 -11.64
CA GLN A 310 20.30 21.18 -11.14
C GLN A 310 20.33 21.24 -9.62
N GLY A 311 21.52 21.49 -9.05
CA GLY A 311 21.66 21.70 -7.60
C GLY A 311 21.38 20.46 -6.74
N ASN A 312 21.26 19.27 -7.33
CA ASN A 312 21.18 18.02 -6.59
C ASN A 312 22.51 17.75 -5.87
N ASN A 313 22.42 17.25 -4.65
CA ASN A 313 23.57 16.94 -3.81
C ASN A 313 23.64 15.44 -3.57
N TYR A 314 24.69 14.82 -4.11
CA TYR A 314 25.00 13.41 -3.93
C TYR A 314 26.20 13.29 -3.01
N SER A 315 25.96 12.80 -1.80
CA SER A 315 26.99 12.59 -0.79
C SER A 315 27.26 11.10 -0.60
N ILE A 316 28.51 10.78 -0.34
CA ILE A 316 28.96 9.44 0.01
C ILE A 316 29.17 9.36 1.51
N PHE A 317 28.95 8.20 2.13
CA PHE A 317 29.44 8.00 3.49
C PHE A 317 30.98 8.08 3.45
N GLU A 318 31.54 9.15 4.02
CA GLU A 318 32.99 9.24 4.21
C GLU A 318 33.45 8.07 5.07
N LYS A 319 34.52 7.39 4.63
CA LYS A 319 35.15 6.28 5.36
C LYS A 319 35.93 6.77 6.57
#